data_AF-A0A3D2ESN9-F1
#
_entry.id   AF-A0A3D2ESN9-F1
#
_cell.length_a   1.000
_cell.length_b   1.000
_cell.length_c   1.000
_cell.angle_alpha   90.00
_cell.angle_beta   90.00
_cell.angle_gamma   90.00
#
_symmetry.space_group_name_H-M   'P 1'
#
loop_
_entity.id
_entity.type
_entity.pdbx_description
1 polymer ?
#
loop_
_entity_poly.entity_id
_entity_poly.type
_entity_poly.pdbx_seq_one_letter_code
_entity_poly.pdbx_strand_id
1 'polypeptide(L)' 'MQVIERLVLLDGSNGVDWQEAGLLHWLLGNIRAAVLAFEHAVATMQEPALCLRVQSLLDEALCQLN' A
#
# COMPACT_ATOMS: atom_id res chain seq x y z
N MET A 1 16.74 3.46 2.28
CA MET A 1 15.42 2.84 2.48
C MET A 1 15.13 2.76 3.98
N GLN A 2 14.82 3.89 4.64
CA GLN A 2 14.54 3.93 6.10
C GLN A 2 13.32 4.81 6.45
N VAL A 3 12.88 5.67 5.51
CA VAL A 3 11.77 6.60 5.74
C VAL A 3 10.42 5.88 5.77
N ILE A 4 10.24 4.83 4.96
CA ILE A 4 8.95 4.15 4.84
C ILE A 4 8.65 3.29 6.08
N GLU A 5 9.66 2.60 6.65
CA GLU A 5 9.51 1.86 7.91
C GLU A 5 9.14 2.77 9.10
N ARG A 6 9.59 4.03 9.09
CA ARG A 6 9.23 5.02 10.11
C ARG A 6 7.82 5.60 9.96
N LEU A 7 7.30 5.69 8.74
CA LEU A 7 5.93 6.17 8.49
C LEU A 7 4.89 5.16 9.00
N VAL A 8 5.15 3.86 8.81
CA VAL A 8 4.32 2.76 9.32
C VAL A 8 4.20 2.76 10.85
N LEU A 9 5.24 3.22 11.55
CA LEU A 9 5.28 3.29 13.01
C LEU A 9 4.50 4.48 13.60
N LEU A 10 4.08 5.45 12.79
CA LEU A 10 3.43 6.67 13.27
C LEU A 10 1.91 6.54 13.39
N ASP A 11 1.25 5.78 12.51
CA ASP A 11 -0.17 5.44 12.65
C ASP A 11 -0.53 4.23 11.76
N GLY A 12 -0.24 3.01 12.25
CA GLY A 12 -0.54 1.76 11.52
C GLY A 12 -2.03 1.51 11.22
N SER A 13 -2.91 2.38 11.73
CA SER A 13 -4.37 2.34 11.60
C SER A 13 -4.90 2.99 10.33
N ASN A 14 -4.11 3.83 9.65
CA ASN A 14 -4.60 4.64 8.55
C ASN A 14 -4.33 3.96 7.20
N GLY A 15 -5.37 3.38 6.60
CA GLY A 15 -5.26 2.74 5.30
C GLY A 15 -4.83 3.68 4.16
N VAL A 16 -5.04 5.00 4.30
CA VAL A 16 -4.54 5.98 3.31
C VAL A 16 -3.01 6.07 3.34
N ASP A 17 -2.39 6.05 4.52
CA ASP A 17 -0.93 6.12 4.63
C ASP A 17 -0.26 4.88 4.05
N TRP A 18 -0.90 3.72 4.24
CA TRP A 18 -0.48 2.47 3.63
C TRP A 18 -0.63 2.48 2.10
N GLN A 19 -1.68 3.12 1.55
CA GLN A 19 -1.83 3.31 0.11
C GLN A 19 -0.67 4.16 -0.44
N GLU A 20 -0.36 5.28 0.20
CA GLU A 20 0.72 6.17 -0.26
C GLU A 20 2.10 5.48 -0.16
N ALA A 21 2.33 4.69 0.90
CA ALA A 21 3.53 3.86 1.01
C ALA A 21 3.63 2.85 -0.13
N GLY A 22 2.52 2.21 -0.51
CA GLY A 22 2.47 1.27 -1.63
C GLY A 22 2.78 1.94 -2.97
N LEU A 23 2.20 3.11 -3.23
CA LEU A 23 2.49 3.91 -4.43
C LEU A 23 3.97 4.31 -4.51
N LEU A 24 4.55 4.77 -3.38
CA LEU A 24 5.97 5.13 -3.32
C LEU A 24 6.88 3.94 -3.60
N HIS A 25 6.59 2.77 -3.00
CA HIS A 25 7.34 1.56 -3.28
C HIS A 25 7.22 1.12 -4.74
N TRP A 26 6.03 1.25 -5.33
CA TRP A 26 5.79 0.91 -6.72
C TRP A 26 6.58 1.81 -7.67
N LEU A 27 6.58 3.12 -7.44
CA LEU A 27 7.37 4.10 -8.19
C LEU A 27 8.88 3.83 -8.11
N LEU A 28 9.34 3.30 -6.97
CA LEU A 28 10.73 2.90 -6.76
C LEU A 28 11.07 1.52 -7.36
N GLY A 29 10.12 0.86 -8.04
CA GLY A 29 10.29 -0.49 -8.60
C GLY A 29 10.30 -1.60 -7.56
N ASN A 30 10.01 -1.30 -6.30
CA ASN A 30 9.96 -2.26 -5.20
C ASN A 30 8.58 -2.94 -5.16
N ILE A 31 8.23 -3.69 -6.21
CA ILE A 31 6.88 -4.25 -6.40
C ILE A 31 6.42 -5.09 -5.19
N ARG A 32 7.30 -5.91 -4.60
CA ARG A 32 6.97 -6.70 -3.39
C ARG A 32 6.58 -5.84 -2.20
N ALA A 33 7.29 -4.73 -1.98
CA ALA A 33 6.97 -3.82 -0.89
C ALA A 33 5.70 -3.01 -1.17
N ALA A 34 5.42 -2.72 -2.45
CA ALA A 34 4.17 -2.10 -2.86
C ALA A 34 2.96 -3.00 -2.56
N VAL A 35 3.04 -4.29 -2.93
CA VAL A 35 2.01 -5.29 -2.63
C VAL A 35 1.71 -5.35 -1.14
N LEU A 36 2.73 -5.51 -0.30
CA LEU A 36 2.56 -5.58 1.16
C LEU A 36 1.88 -4.32 1.73
N ALA A 37 2.26 -3.14 1.25
CA ALA A 37 1.65 -1.89 1.69
C ALA A 37 0.19 -1.77 1.24
N PHE A 38 -0.15 -2.20 0.02
CA PHE A 38 -1.53 -2.22 -0.45
C PHE A 38 -2.39 -3.25 0.30
N GLU A 39 -1.86 -4.42 0.65
CA GLU A 39 -2.56 -5.40 1.50
C GLU A 39 -2.91 -4.80 2.88
N HIS A 40 -1.96 -4.09 3.50
CA HIS A 40 -2.22 -3.38 4.75
C HIS A 40 -3.25 -2.25 4.59
N ALA A 41 -3.23 -1.53 3.47
CA ALA A 41 -4.21 -0.49 3.17
C ALA A 41 -5.62 -1.07 3.05
N VAL A 42 -5.80 -2.18 2.31
CA VAL A 42 -7.10 -2.86 2.19
C VAL A 42 -7.60 -3.32 3.57
N ALA A 43 -6.71 -3.87 4.40
CA ALA A 43 -7.07 -4.39 5.72
C ALA A 43 -7.50 -3.31 6.72
N THR A 44 -7.07 -2.06 6.53
CA THR A 44 -7.27 -0.95 7.48
C THR A 44 -8.22 0.14 6.98
N MET A 45 -8.51 0.19 5.67
CA MET A 45 -9.49 1.14 5.11
C MET A 45 -10.92 0.78 5.49
N GLN A 46 -11.58 1.70 6.21
CA GLN A 46 -13.00 1.58 6.57
C GLN A 46 -13.93 2.14 5.50
N GLU A 47 -13.44 3.04 4.63
CA GLU A 47 -14.24 3.66 3.59
C GLU A 47 -14.29 2.75 2.34
N PRO A 48 -15.48 2.27 1.92
CA PRO A 48 -15.59 1.29 0.84
C PRO A 48 -15.05 1.77 -0.51
N ALA A 49 -15.23 3.06 -0.83
CA ALA A 49 -14.76 3.65 -2.08
C ALA A 49 -13.23 3.68 -2.16
N LEU A 50 -12.56 4.01 -1.05
CA LEU A 50 -11.10 3.99 -0.97
C LEU A 50 -10.58 2.55 -1.02
N CYS A 51 -11.24 1.62 -0.33
CA CYS A 51 -10.88 0.21 -0.32
C CYS A 51 -10.91 -0.40 -1.73
N LEU A 52 -11.95 -0.11 -2.53
CA LEU A 52 -12.03 -0.58 -3.93
C LEU A 52 -10.88 -0.04 -4.79
N ARG A 53 -10.52 1.23 -4.62
CA ARG A 53 -9.39 1.84 -5.34
C ARG A 53 -8.08 1.14 -4.98
N VAL A 54 -7.82 0.91 -3.69
CA VAL A 54 -6.61 0.21 -3.24
C VAL A 54 -6.58 -1.23 -3.73
N GLN A 55 -7.73 -1.93 -3.75
CA GLN A 55 -7.80 -3.28 -4.28
C GLN A 55 -7.38 -3.34 -5.76
N SER A 56 -7.80 -2.38 -6.58
CA SER A 56 -7.34 -2.30 -7.98
C SER A 56 -5.82 -2.10 -8.09
N LEU A 57 -5.23 -1.23 -7.24
CA LEU A 57 -3.78 -1.03 -7.20
C LEU A 57 -3.03 -2.30 -6.77
N LEU A 58 -3.58 -3.05 -5.81
CA LEU A 58 -3.04 -4.33 -5.36
C LEU A 58 -3.06 -5.36 -6.49
N ASP A 59 -4.19 -5.49 -7.20
CA ASP A 59 -4.34 -6.44 -8.31
C ASP A 59 -3.35 -6.12 -9.46
N GLU A 60 -3.15 -4.84 -9.78
CA GLU A 60 -2.15 -4.39 -10.76
C GLU A 60 -0.71 -4.70 -10.31
N ALA A 61 -0.38 -4.43 -9.04
CA ALA A 61 0.94 -4.72 -8.50
C ALA A 61 1.24 -6.23 -8.47
N LEU A 62 0.24 -7.07 -8.17
CA LEU A 62 0.34 -8.52 -8.25
C LEU A 62 0.52 -9.01 -9.69
N CYS A 63 -0.14 -8.39 -10.67
CA CYS A 63 0.07 -8.70 -12.09
C CYS A 63 1.50 -8.42 -12.54
N GLN A 64 2.17 -7.39 -12.00
CA GLN A 64 3.56 -7.06 -12.32
C GLN A 64 4.58 -7.91 -11.56
N LEU A 65 4.18 -8.57 -10.49
CA LEU A 65 5.04 -9.44 -9.70
C LEU A 65 5.14 -10.87 -10.27
N ASN A 66 4.13 -11.30 -11.04
CA ASN A 66 4.06 -12.59 -11.73
C ASN A 66 4.71 -12.54 -13.12
#